data_AF-A0A1G1PSD1-F1
#
_entry.id   AF-A0A1G1PSD1-F1
#
_cell.length_a   1.000
_cell.length_b   1.000
_cell.length_c   1.000
_cell.angle_alpha   90.00
_cell.angle_beta   90.00
_cell.angle_gamma   90.00
#
_symmetry.space_group_name_H-M   'P 1'
#
loop_
_entity.id
_entity.type
_entity.pdbx_description
1 polymer ?
#
loop_
_entity_poly.entity_id
_entity_poly.type
_entity_poly.pdbx_seq_one_letter_code
_entity_poly.pdbx_strand_id
1 'polypeptide(L)'
;MVNLALWELIVVLGIKYQVSGIRRNFSFLVPFFCLLFSLAYGFYKLYRTPNHEPRTALEISVIQGNIPQELKWDKGSQALILDRYAQLSQKAALEKPDLIIWPEAASPGFIGVAEDDWLSEHIFAVAKETGIPLLLGSVVRENKNYFNSALLIDRQGRIAGRYDKLHLVPFGEYVPLKELFPFLETIVPVGDFTSGDSYT
;
A
#
# COMPACT_ATOMS: atom_id res chain seq x y z
N MET A 1 0.41 -9.28 -20.05
CA MET A 1 0.40 -10.34 -21.09
C MET A 1 -0.98 -10.96 -21.35
N VAL A 2 -1.97 -10.83 -20.46
CA VAL A 2 -3.32 -11.43 -20.66
C VAL A 2 -4.15 -10.76 -21.78
N ASN A 3 -3.96 -9.46 -22.03
CA ASN A 3 -4.74 -8.73 -23.05
C ASN A 3 -4.40 -9.08 -24.50
N LEU A 4 -3.15 -9.49 -24.80
CA LEU A 4 -2.75 -9.84 -26.17
C LEU A 4 -3.35 -11.19 -26.61
N ALA A 5 -3.39 -12.17 -25.70
CA ALA A 5 -4.00 -13.46 -25.99
C ALA A 5 -5.53 -13.37 -26.17
N LEU A 6 -6.20 -12.52 -25.38
CA LEU A 6 -7.63 -12.25 -25.53
C LEU A 6 -7.93 -11.48 -26.82
N TRP A 7 -7.10 -10.52 -27.20
CA TRP A 7 -7.22 -9.78 -28.46
C TRP A 7 -7.01 -10.68 -29.68
N GLU A 8 -5.96 -11.51 -29.67
CA GLU A 8 -5.70 -12.53 -30.70
C GLU A 8 -6.87 -13.50 -30.82
N LEU A 9 -7.45 -13.97 -29.70
CA LEU A 9 -8.60 -14.87 -29.71
C LEU A 9 -9.84 -14.21 -30.33
N ILE A 10 -10.12 -12.95 -29.98
CA ILE A 10 -11.26 -12.18 -30.51
C ILE A 10 -11.08 -11.89 -31.99
N VAL A 11 -9.86 -11.54 -32.43
CA VAL A 11 -9.53 -11.27 -33.83
C VAL A 11 -9.58 -12.57 -34.65
N VAL A 12 -9.04 -13.68 -34.16
CA VAL A 12 -9.11 -14.98 -34.86
C VAL A 12 -10.53 -15.51 -34.94
N LEU A 13 -11.34 -15.35 -33.90
CA LEU A 13 -12.76 -15.70 -33.91
C LEU A 13 -13.56 -14.76 -34.83
N GLY A 14 -13.25 -13.46 -34.86
CA GLY A 14 -13.89 -12.46 -35.73
C GLY A 14 -13.55 -12.63 -37.21
N ILE A 15 -12.28 -12.90 -37.55
CA ILE A 15 -11.81 -13.10 -38.93
C ILE A 15 -12.32 -14.43 -39.49
N LYS A 16 -12.33 -15.53 -38.72
CA LYS A 16 -12.93 -16.80 -39.17
C LYS A 16 -14.43 -16.66 -39.41
N TYR A 17 -15.13 -15.83 -38.65
CA TYR A 17 -16.56 -15.57 -38.85
C TYR A 17 -16.86 -14.75 -40.11
N GLN A 18 -15.91 -13.93 -40.58
CA GLN A 18 -16.10 -13.07 -41.76
C GLN A 18 -15.99 -13.85 -43.09
N VAL A 19 -15.46 -15.08 -43.08
CA VAL A 19 -15.23 -15.92 -44.27
C VAL A 19 -16.39 -16.89 -44.57
N SER A 20 -17.29 -17.17 -43.61
CA SER A 20 -18.47 -18.01 -43.84
C SER A 20 -19.73 -17.17 -43.91
N GLY A 21 -20.35 -17.07 -45.08
CA GLY A 21 -21.52 -16.24 -45.40
C GLY A 21 -22.84 -16.59 -44.69
N ILE A 22 -22.79 -17.11 -43.45
CA ILE A 22 -23.96 -17.51 -42.67
C ILE A 22 -24.01 -16.68 -41.37
N ARG A 23 -24.97 -15.74 -41.36
CA ARG A 23 -25.62 -15.07 -40.21
C ARG A 23 -24.77 -14.11 -39.36
N ARG A 24 -24.66 -12.88 -39.88
CA ARG A 24 -24.21 -11.64 -39.22
C ARG A 24 -24.88 -11.32 -37.86
N ASN A 25 -26.01 -11.97 -37.52
CA ASN A 25 -26.79 -11.69 -36.31
C ASN A 25 -26.31 -12.44 -35.05
N PHE A 26 -25.53 -13.53 -35.17
CA PHE A 26 -25.06 -14.29 -34.01
C PHE A 26 -23.76 -13.75 -33.39
N SER A 27 -22.99 -12.93 -34.12
CA SER A 27 -21.69 -12.43 -33.67
C SER A 27 -21.77 -11.46 -32.49
N PHE A 28 -22.93 -10.82 -32.26
CA PHE A 28 -23.16 -9.91 -31.14
C PHE A 28 -23.78 -10.59 -29.91
N LEU A 29 -24.32 -11.80 -30.06
CA LEU A 29 -25.00 -12.50 -28.97
C LEU A 29 -24.00 -13.01 -27.94
N VAL A 30 -22.87 -13.58 -28.38
CA VAL A 30 -21.82 -14.08 -27.49
C VAL A 30 -21.26 -12.99 -26.57
N PRO A 31 -20.77 -11.83 -27.07
CA PRO A 31 -20.30 -10.77 -26.19
C PRO A 31 -21.41 -10.19 -25.31
N PHE A 32 -22.66 -10.12 -25.80
CA PHE A 32 -23.81 -9.66 -25.00
C PHE A 32 -24.09 -10.59 -23.82
N PHE A 33 -24.11 -11.92 -24.03
CA PHE A 33 -24.30 -12.88 -22.95
C PHE A 33 -23.12 -12.92 -21.98
N CYS A 34 -21.88 -12.78 -22.45
CA CYS A 34 -20.71 -12.66 -21.58
C CYS A 34 -20.79 -11.41 -20.69
N LEU A 35 -21.20 -10.26 -21.25
CA LEU A 35 -21.41 -9.03 -20.49
C LEU A 35 -22.54 -9.19 -19.47
N LEU A 36 -23.68 -9.76 -19.89
CA LEU A 36 -24.83 -10.00 -19.03
C LEU A 36 -24.49 -10.95 -17.88
N PHE A 37 -23.73 -12.01 -18.16
CA PHE A 37 -23.26 -12.95 -17.15
C PHE A 37 -22.30 -12.29 -16.15
N SER A 38 -21.35 -11.47 -16.63
CA SER A 38 -20.43 -10.71 -15.78
C SER A 38 -21.18 -9.75 -14.85
N LEU A 39 -22.16 -9.01 -15.40
CA LEU A 39 -23.01 -8.12 -14.62
C LEU A 39 -23.86 -8.89 -13.61
N ALA A 40 -24.54 -9.97 -14.03
CA ALA A 40 -25.37 -10.78 -13.15
C ALA A 40 -24.56 -11.42 -12.02
N TYR A 41 -23.36 -11.92 -12.31
CA TYR A 41 -22.44 -12.44 -11.31
C TYR A 41 -21.95 -11.34 -10.35
N GLY A 42 -21.62 -10.15 -10.88
CA GLY A 42 -21.26 -8.99 -10.06
C GLY A 42 -22.38 -8.59 -9.09
N PHE A 43 -23.61 -8.47 -9.59
CA PHE A 43 -24.80 -8.21 -8.78
C PHE A 43 -25.04 -9.31 -7.75
N TYR A 44 -24.96 -10.57 -8.16
CA TYR A 44 -25.11 -11.70 -7.25
C TYR A 44 -24.08 -11.66 -6.11
N LYS A 45 -22.80 -11.37 -6.41
CA LYS A 45 -21.76 -11.26 -5.38
C LYS A 45 -22.02 -10.07 -4.44
N LEU A 46 -22.37 -8.90 -4.97
CA LEU A 46 -22.70 -7.71 -4.18
C LEU A 46 -23.86 -7.98 -3.22
N TYR A 47 -24.93 -8.63 -3.68
CA TYR A 47 -26.12 -8.92 -2.87
C TYR A 47 -25.97 -10.11 -1.92
N ARG A 48 -25.07 -11.06 -2.19
CA ARG A 48 -24.77 -12.19 -1.29
C ARG A 48 -23.60 -11.96 -0.36
N THR A 49 -22.88 -10.85 -0.48
CA THR A 49 -21.89 -10.50 0.54
C THR A 49 -22.65 -10.36 1.84
N PRO A 50 -22.45 -11.25 2.84
CA PRO A 50 -23.21 -11.17 4.07
C PRO A 50 -22.92 -9.79 4.66
N ASN A 51 -23.96 -9.04 4.99
CA ASN A 51 -23.83 -7.93 5.93
C ASN A 51 -23.31 -8.55 7.22
N HIS A 52 -21.98 -8.58 7.36
CA HIS A 52 -21.36 -8.82 8.64
C HIS A 52 -21.70 -7.55 9.41
N GLU A 53 -22.74 -7.62 10.24
CA GLU A 53 -22.94 -6.64 11.31
C GLU A 53 -21.58 -6.53 12.02
N PRO A 54 -20.88 -5.37 11.92
CA PRO A 54 -19.59 -5.25 12.54
C PRO A 54 -19.78 -5.50 14.04
N ARG A 55 -19.06 -6.48 14.58
CA ARG A 55 -19.18 -6.87 16.01
C ARG A 55 -18.89 -5.69 16.96
N THR A 56 -18.27 -4.64 16.44
CA THR A 56 -18.21 -3.28 17.00
C THR A 56 -17.79 -2.34 15.86
N ALA A 57 -18.39 -1.16 15.75
CA ALA A 57 -17.87 -0.14 14.83
C ALA A 57 -16.55 0.40 15.40
N LEU A 58 -15.48 0.38 14.60
CA LEU A 58 -14.20 0.99 14.93
C LEU A 58 -14.12 2.36 14.27
N GLU A 59 -13.79 3.38 15.04
CA GLU A 59 -13.54 4.72 14.49
C GLU A 59 -12.06 4.88 14.17
N ILE A 60 -11.74 5.16 12.91
CA ILE A 60 -10.37 5.22 12.42
C ILE A 60 -10.12 6.58 11.78
N SER A 61 -9.05 7.24 12.19
CA SER A 61 -8.57 8.47 11.55
C SER A 61 -7.38 8.19 10.66
N VAL A 62 -7.51 8.50 9.36
CA VAL A 62 -6.41 8.38 8.40
C VAL A 62 -5.83 9.77 8.13
N ILE A 63 -4.53 9.94 8.40
CA ILE A 63 -3.86 11.22 8.28
C ILE A 63 -3.24 11.37 6.90
N GLN A 64 -3.57 12.44 6.18
CA GLN A 64 -2.96 12.75 4.89
C GLN A 64 -2.10 14.02 5.01
N GLY A 65 -0.79 13.84 5.16
CA GLY A 65 0.14 14.96 5.35
C GLY A 65 0.28 15.89 4.13
N ASN A 66 0.02 15.35 2.92
CA ASN A 66 0.23 16.03 1.64
C ASN A 66 1.66 16.58 1.48
N ILE A 67 2.66 15.78 1.89
CA ILE A 67 4.08 16.14 1.83
C ILE A 67 4.60 15.98 0.39
N PRO A 68 5.16 17.05 -0.23
CA PRO A 68 5.81 16.96 -1.53
C PRO A 68 6.93 15.90 -1.55
N GLN A 69 7.04 15.16 -2.64
CA GLN A 69 8.00 14.05 -2.76
C GLN A 69 9.45 14.50 -2.59
N GLU A 70 9.78 15.71 -3.03
CA GLU A 70 11.11 16.33 -2.94
C GLU A 70 11.58 16.54 -1.49
N LEU A 71 10.63 16.78 -0.57
CA LEU A 71 10.93 17.03 0.84
C LEU A 71 11.04 15.75 1.67
N LYS A 72 10.50 14.63 1.18
CA LYS A 72 10.44 13.37 1.97
C LYS A 72 11.80 12.79 2.32
N TRP A 73 12.80 13.03 1.46
CA TRP A 73 14.17 12.54 1.64
C TRP A 73 15.16 13.65 2.01
N ASP A 74 14.67 14.88 2.19
CA ASP A 74 15.48 15.99 2.66
C ASP A 74 15.63 15.92 4.18
N LYS A 75 16.88 15.80 4.66
CA LYS A 75 17.17 15.75 6.10
C LYS A 75 16.75 17.02 6.84
N GLY A 76 16.76 18.18 6.17
CA GLY A 76 16.32 19.45 6.76
C GLY A 76 14.81 19.50 7.01
N SER A 77 14.03 18.70 6.29
CA SER A 77 12.57 18.71 6.33
C SER A 77 11.97 17.72 7.31
N GLN A 78 12.78 16.88 7.97
CA GLN A 78 12.29 15.82 8.85
C GLN A 78 11.42 16.35 10.00
N ALA A 79 11.90 17.36 10.72
CA ALA A 79 11.15 17.97 11.82
C ALA A 79 9.83 18.58 11.34
N LEU A 80 9.85 19.30 10.21
CA LEU A 80 8.65 19.89 9.60
C LEU A 80 7.59 18.82 9.25
N ILE A 81 8.04 17.69 8.69
CA ILE A 81 7.15 16.59 8.30
C ILE A 81 6.53 15.94 9.55
N LEU A 82 7.34 15.67 10.58
CA LEU A 82 6.84 15.11 11.84
C LEU A 82 5.86 16.06 12.53
N ASP A 83 6.20 17.34 12.64
CA ASP A 83 5.32 18.35 13.25
C ASP A 83 3.99 18.40 12.51
N ARG A 84 4.01 18.32 11.18
CA ARG A 84 2.79 18.28 10.37
C ARG A 84 1.93 17.06 10.71
N TYR A 85 2.52 15.86 10.79
CA TYR A 85 1.80 14.65 11.15
C TYR A 85 1.31 14.66 12.60
N ALA A 86 2.12 15.15 13.54
CA ALA A 86 1.75 15.30 14.94
C ALA A 86 0.56 16.24 15.12
N GLN A 87 0.58 17.43 14.50
CA GLN A 87 -0.53 18.38 14.54
C GLN A 87 -1.83 17.80 13.95
N LEU A 88 -1.73 17.11 12.81
CA LEU A 88 -2.90 16.46 12.22
C LEU A 88 -3.44 15.33 13.10
N SER A 89 -2.55 14.59 13.77
CA SER A 89 -2.93 13.52 14.70
C SER A 89 -3.59 14.08 15.96
N GLN A 90 -3.08 15.17 16.52
CA GLN A 90 -3.72 15.87 17.64
C GLN A 90 -5.10 16.40 17.26
N LYS A 91 -5.26 16.94 16.04
CA LYS A 91 -6.57 17.37 15.54
C LYS A 91 -7.54 16.20 15.40
N ALA A 92 -7.06 15.07 14.86
CA ALA A 92 -7.87 13.85 14.73
C ALA A 92 -8.25 13.26 16.10
N ALA A 93 -7.37 13.37 17.11
CA ALA A 93 -7.62 12.88 18.46
C ALA A 93 -8.82 13.56 19.14
N LEU A 94 -9.24 14.76 18.69
CA LEU A 94 -10.44 15.44 19.18
C LEU A 94 -11.73 14.64 18.91
N GLU A 95 -11.74 13.87 17.83
CA GLU A 95 -12.85 12.97 17.46
C GLU A 95 -12.78 11.63 18.23
N LYS A 96 -11.72 11.40 19.02
CA LYS A 96 -11.49 10.20 19.84
C LYS A 96 -11.54 8.86 19.05
N PRO A 97 -10.83 8.74 17.92
CA PRO A 97 -10.78 7.48 17.18
C PRO A 97 -10.12 6.37 17.99
N ASP A 98 -10.44 5.12 17.67
CA ASP A 98 -9.81 3.92 18.22
C ASP A 98 -8.38 3.71 17.69
N LEU A 99 -8.08 4.24 16.49
CA LEU A 99 -6.80 4.12 15.80
C LEU A 99 -6.51 5.33 14.92
N ILE A 100 -5.27 5.81 14.95
CA ILE A 100 -4.73 6.77 13.99
C ILE A 100 -3.83 6.03 12.99
N ILE A 101 -3.98 6.32 11.70
CA ILE A 101 -3.18 5.72 10.62
C ILE A 101 -2.42 6.81 9.87
N TRP A 102 -1.10 6.63 9.76
CA TRP A 102 -0.24 7.39 8.85
C TRP A 102 0.08 6.56 7.60
N PRO A 103 0.26 7.21 6.43
CA PRO A 103 0.48 6.52 5.17
C PRO A 103 1.86 5.87 5.08
N GLU A 104 2.11 5.17 3.98
CA GLU A 104 3.42 4.59 3.64
C GLU A 104 4.51 5.67 3.58
N ALA A 105 5.67 5.37 4.18
CA ALA A 105 6.81 6.29 4.29
C ALA A 105 6.42 7.68 4.85
N ALA A 106 5.54 7.72 5.86
CA ALA A 106 5.20 8.93 6.57
C ALA A 106 6.33 9.40 7.50
N SER A 107 7.14 8.46 7.98
CA SER A 107 8.37 8.77 8.70
C SER A 107 9.43 9.30 7.73
N PRO A 108 9.93 10.54 7.89
CA PRO A 108 10.91 11.15 6.98
C PRO A 108 12.34 10.58 7.17
N GLY A 109 12.47 9.33 7.61
CA GLY A 109 13.74 8.68 7.91
C GLY A 109 13.57 7.21 8.27
N PHE A 110 14.64 6.62 8.80
CA PHE A 110 14.69 5.22 9.19
C PHE A 110 14.39 5.09 10.67
N ILE A 111 13.50 4.18 11.04
CA ILE A 111 13.33 3.75 12.43
C ILE A 111 14.39 2.67 12.69
N GLY A 112 15.35 3.00 13.54
CA GLY A 112 16.38 2.07 13.99
C GLY A 112 15.95 1.37 15.28
N VAL A 113 16.44 0.13 15.49
CA VAL A 113 16.31 -0.58 16.77
C VAL A 113 17.28 -0.03 17.84
N ALA A 114 18.05 1.02 17.52
CA ALA A 114 18.93 1.68 18.48
C ALA A 114 18.12 2.65 19.35
N GLU A 115 18.38 2.63 20.66
CA GLU A 115 17.59 3.33 21.70
C GLU A 115 17.63 4.87 21.61
N ASP A 116 18.51 5.47 20.80
CA ASP A 116 18.75 6.92 20.71
C ASP A 116 18.36 7.55 19.36
N ASP A 117 17.25 7.09 18.74
CA ASP A 117 16.74 7.70 17.51
C ASP A 117 15.66 8.75 17.80
N TRP A 118 16.04 10.04 17.74
CA TRP A 118 15.14 11.19 17.95
C TRP A 118 13.84 11.10 17.14
N LEU A 119 13.90 10.51 15.94
CA LEU A 119 12.77 10.35 15.03
C LEU A 119 11.75 9.38 15.62
N SER A 120 12.23 8.23 16.10
CA SER A 120 11.43 7.20 16.74
C SER A 120 10.79 7.75 18.02
N GLU A 121 11.53 8.49 18.83
CA GLU A 121 11.00 9.13 20.04
C GLU A 121 9.85 10.10 19.74
N HIS A 122 9.99 10.97 18.74
CA HIS A 122 8.94 11.92 18.36
C HIS A 122 7.70 11.22 17.82
N ILE A 123 7.86 10.17 17.01
CA ILE A 123 6.72 9.39 16.49
C ILE A 123 6.00 8.69 17.65
N PHE A 124 6.74 8.07 18.57
CA PHE A 124 6.14 7.34 19.70
C PHE A 124 5.50 8.30 20.70
N ALA A 125 6.01 9.53 20.83
CA ALA A 125 5.39 10.58 21.61
C ALA A 125 3.98 10.92 21.11
N VAL A 126 3.73 10.93 19.80
CA VAL A 126 2.38 11.18 19.26
C VAL A 126 1.35 10.19 19.80
N ALA A 127 1.68 8.89 19.84
CA ALA A 127 0.77 7.87 20.39
C ALA A 127 0.53 8.05 21.91
N LYS A 128 1.57 8.43 22.66
CA LYS A 128 1.49 8.72 24.09
C LYS A 128 0.64 9.97 24.38
N GLU A 129 0.88 11.05 23.65
CA GLU A 129 0.21 12.34 23.83
C GLU A 129 -1.27 12.29 23.45
N THR A 130 -1.60 11.59 22.36
CA THR A 130 -2.99 11.41 21.93
C THR A 130 -3.71 10.35 22.75
N GLY A 131 -2.99 9.42 23.38
CA GLY A 131 -3.56 8.27 24.07
C GLY A 131 -4.23 7.27 23.12
N ILE A 132 -3.93 7.34 21.82
CA ILE A 132 -4.54 6.53 20.75
C ILE A 132 -3.43 5.74 20.06
N PRO A 133 -3.63 4.43 19.78
CA PRO A 133 -2.68 3.65 18.99
C PRO A 133 -2.40 4.29 17.63
N LEU A 134 -1.17 4.15 17.16
CA LEU A 134 -0.72 4.70 15.88
C LEU A 134 -0.21 3.58 14.98
N LEU A 135 -0.83 3.41 13.81
CA LEU A 135 -0.32 2.58 12.73
C LEU A 135 0.39 3.47 11.71
N LEU A 136 1.66 3.24 11.42
CA LEU A 136 2.40 4.04 10.45
C LEU A 136 3.22 3.20 9.48
N GLY A 137 3.36 3.69 8.25
CA GLY A 137 4.37 3.20 7.32
C GLY A 137 5.71 3.89 7.54
N SER A 138 6.76 3.09 7.73
CA SER A 138 8.13 3.56 7.95
C SER A 138 9.14 2.62 7.30
N VAL A 139 10.37 3.10 7.11
CA VAL A 139 11.48 2.22 6.78
C VAL A 139 12.15 1.79 8.07
N VAL A 140 12.19 0.48 8.33
CA VAL A 140 12.88 -0.08 9.49
C VAL A 140 14.26 -0.56 9.06
N ARG A 141 15.29 -0.16 9.80
CA ARG A 141 16.67 -0.62 9.56
C ARG A 141 17.06 -1.66 10.60
N GLU A 142 17.42 -2.85 10.13
CA GLU A 142 18.00 -3.92 10.94
C GLU A 142 19.33 -4.36 10.37
N ASN A 143 20.40 -4.20 11.13
CA ASN A 143 21.77 -4.45 10.66
C ASN A 143 22.07 -3.67 9.37
N LYS A 144 22.22 -4.39 8.25
CA LYS A 144 22.46 -3.84 6.90
C LYS A 144 21.21 -3.85 6.02
N ASN A 145 20.10 -4.37 6.53
CA ASN A 145 18.85 -4.56 5.80
C ASN A 145 17.90 -3.39 6.08
N TYR A 146 17.13 -3.02 5.06
CA TYR A 146 16.09 -2.01 5.13
C TYR A 146 14.77 -2.66 4.74
N PHE A 147 13.74 -2.47 5.54
CA PHE A 147 12.42 -3.05 5.33
C PHE A 147 11.38 -1.94 5.20
N ASN A 148 10.58 -1.98 4.14
CA ASN A 148 9.39 -1.16 4.05
C ASN A 148 8.33 -1.78 4.97
N SER A 149 8.05 -1.12 6.08
CA SER A 149 7.34 -1.71 7.20
C SER A 149 6.11 -0.91 7.58
N ALA A 150 5.06 -1.60 8.03
CA ALA A 150 4.00 -1.01 8.83
C ALA A 150 4.27 -1.33 10.31
N LEU A 151 4.29 -0.29 11.16
CA LEU A 151 4.48 -0.42 12.60
C LEU A 151 3.21 -0.02 13.33
N LEU A 152 2.79 -0.85 14.29
CA LEU A 152 1.73 -0.52 15.24
C LEU A 152 2.37 -0.10 16.56
N ILE A 153 2.12 1.14 16.96
CA ILE A 153 2.56 1.73 18.22
C ILE A 153 1.37 1.77 19.17
N ASP A 154 1.53 1.22 20.36
CA ASP A 154 0.50 1.25 21.40
C ASP A 154 0.39 2.63 22.07
N ARG A 155 -0.62 2.79 22.94
CA ARG A 155 -0.87 4.03 23.70
C ARG A 155 0.26 4.38 24.67
N GLN A 156 1.17 3.44 24.95
CA GLN A 156 2.35 3.64 25.79
C GLN A 156 3.58 3.98 24.96
N GLY A 157 3.44 4.15 23.63
CA GLY A 157 4.53 4.44 22.70
C GLY A 157 5.50 3.28 22.52
N ARG A 158 5.02 2.03 22.60
CA ARG A 158 5.80 0.82 22.33
C ARG A 158 5.35 0.17 21.04
N ILE A 159 6.27 -0.46 20.33
CA ILE A 159 5.94 -1.26 19.15
C ILE A 159 5.15 -2.50 19.60
N ALA A 160 3.86 -2.55 19.26
CA ALA A 160 2.95 -3.65 19.54
C ALA A 160 2.83 -4.62 18.36
N GLY A 161 3.19 -4.19 17.15
CA GLY A 161 3.16 -5.04 15.96
C GLY A 161 4.00 -4.46 14.83
N ARG A 162 4.45 -5.34 13.94
CA ARG A 162 5.21 -4.98 12.75
C ARG A 162 4.86 -5.92 11.60
N TYR A 163 4.71 -5.34 10.41
CA TYR A 163 4.59 -6.07 9.15
C TYR A 163 5.62 -5.54 8.16
N ASP A 164 6.43 -6.43 7.61
CA ASP A 164 7.40 -6.11 6.57
C ASP A 164 6.80 -6.45 5.19
N LYS A 165 6.95 -5.54 4.23
CA LYS A 165 6.38 -5.70 2.89
C LYS A 165 6.96 -6.93 2.19
N LEU A 166 6.09 -7.89 1.88
CA LEU A 166 6.46 -9.14 1.21
C LEU A 166 6.74 -8.93 -0.30
N HIS A 167 5.82 -8.26 -0.99
CA HIS A 167 5.91 -8.08 -2.44
C HIS A 167 6.49 -6.71 -2.76
N LEU A 168 7.77 -6.71 -3.10
CA LEU A 168 8.49 -5.50 -3.47
C LEU A 168 8.25 -5.12 -4.93
N VAL A 169 8.26 -3.82 -5.21
CA VAL A 169 8.11 -3.31 -6.57
C VAL A 169 9.45 -3.37 -7.33
N PRO A 170 9.55 -4.11 -8.45
CA PRO A 170 10.76 -4.14 -9.27
C PRO A 170 11.16 -2.73 -9.76
N PHE A 171 12.45 -2.41 -9.69
CA PHE A 171 13.04 -1.10 -10.04
C PHE A 171 12.60 0.10 -9.18
N GLY A 172 11.60 -0.08 -8.32
CA GLY A 172 11.20 0.92 -7.32
C GLY A 172 11.80 0.66 -5.95
N GLU A 173 11.81 -0.61 -5.52
CA GLU A 173 12.25 -1.04 -4.19
C GLU A 173 13.41 -2.03 -4.23
N TYR A 174 13.67 -2.68 -5.38
CA TYR A 174 14.81 -3.58 -5.56
C TYR A 174 15.22 -3.65 -7.04
N VAL A 175 16.44 -4.12 -7.31
CA VAL A 175 16.94 -4.36 -8.68
C VAL A 175 16.86 -5.84 -9.04
N PRO A 176 15.99 -6.24 -9.99
CA PRO A 176 16.00 -7.60 -10.51
C PRO A 176 17.34 -7.95 -11.17
N LEU A 177 17.84 -9.16 -10.93
CA LEU A 177 19.07 -9.67 -11.57
C LEU A 177 20.30 -8.76 -11.36
N LYS A 178 20.43 -8.11 -10.20
CA LYS A 178 21.54 -7.20 -9.89
C LYS A 178 22.94 -7.79 -10.15
N GLU A 179 23.10 -9.09 -9.95
CA GLU A 179 24.36 -9.81 -10.20
C GLU A 179 24.75 -9.82 -11.69
N LEU A 180 23.77 -9.77 -12.60
CA LEU A 180 23.98 -9.74 -14.05
C LEU A 180 24.08 -8.30 -14.58
N PHE A 181 23.39 -7.34 -13.94
CA PHE A 181 23.29 -5.96 -14.41
C PHE A 181 23.54 -4.94 -13.28
N PRO A 182 24.77 -4.89 -12.73
CA PRO A 182 25.09 -4.04 -11.58
C PRO A 182 24.95 -2.53 -11.87
N PHE A 183 25.00 -2.12 -13.14
CA PHE A 183 24.80 -0.73 -13.54
C PHE A 183 23.35 -0.24 -13.36
N LEU A 184 22.38 -1.13 -13.08
CA LEU A 184 20.99 -0.76 -12.81
C LEU A 184 20.76 -0.32 -11.35
N GLU A 185 21.75 -0.48 -10.47
CA GLU A 185 21.66 -0.06 -9.06
C GLU A 185 21.43 1.45 -8.89
N THR A 186 21.86 2.26 -9.84
CA THR A 186 21.62 3.72 -9.85
C THR A 186 20.17 4.11 -10.14
N ILE A 187 19.30 3.17 -10.53
CA ILE A 187 17.91 3.46 -10.90
C ILE A 187 16.98 3.49 -9.68
N VAL A 188 17.34 2.81 -8.59
CA VAL A 188 16.47 2.67 -7.41
C VAL A 188 16.71 3.85 -6.45
N PRO A 189 15.75 4.78 -6.28
CA PRO A 189 15.97 6.02 -5.53
C PRO A 189 16.18 5.82 -4.03
N VAL A 190 15.68 4.70 -3.48
CA VAL A 190 15.56 4.45 -2.04
C VAL A 190 16.52 3.34 -1.55
N GLY A 191 17.21 2.66 -2.48
CA GLY A 191 18.07 1.50 -2.19
C GLY A 191 17.35 0.15 -2.26
N ASP A 192 18.09 -0.93 -2.03
CA ASP A 192 17.61 -2.31 -2.13
C ASP A 192 16.89 -2.73 -0.82
N PHE A 193 15.55 -2.75 -0.86
CA PHE A 193 14.75 -3.22 0.28
C PHE A 193 14.80 -4.74 0.40
N THR A 194 14.73 -5.21 1.63
CA THR A 194 14.58 -6.63 1.97
C THR A 194 13.10 -6.96 2.08
N SER A 195 12.69 -8.08 1.47
CA SER A 195 11.34 -8.61 1.55
C SER A 195 11.10 -9.23 2.93
N GLY A 196 9.88 -9.10 3.46
CA GLY A 196 9.47 -9.84 4.66
C GLY A 196 9.23 -11.33 4.37
N ASP A 197 9.18 -12.15 5.43
CA ASP A 197 9.07 -13.61 5.32
C ASP A 197 7.65 -14.17 5.58
N SER A 198 6.75 -13.40 6.19
CA SER A 198 5.41 -13.87 6.58
C SER A 198 4.36 -12.76 6.73
N TYR A 199 3.08 -13.13 6.61
CA TYR A 199 1.97 -12.28 7.04
C TYR A 199 1.91 -12.28 8.58
N THR A 200 2.06 -11.10 9.20
CA THR A 200 1.92 -10.90 10.66
C THR A 200 0.47 -10.67 11.05
#